data_AF-A0A7S3BSY3-F1
#
_entry.id   AF-A0A7S3BSY3-F1
#
_cell.length_a   1.000
_cell.length_b   1.000
_cell.length_c   1.000
_cell.angle_alpha   90.00
_cell.angle_beta   90.00
_cell.angle_gamma   90.00
#
_symmetry.space_group_name_H-M   'P 1'
#
loop_
_entity.id
_entity.type
_entity.pdbx_description
1 polymer ?
#
loop_
_entity_poly.entity_id
_entity_poly.type
_entity_poly.pdbx_seq_one_letter_code
_entity_poly.pdbx_strand_id
1 'polypeptide(L)'
;GLQLLNPKMIMEKTGDKDLFAIIMAAVVRGVDKYGDLMRLAIASPGNDFRLGAMEAPPAVMSTYLGTALTDFLTKYAAGEATEGYVPAKMELPFGVASIKPMAIPAEDRNR
;
A
#
# COMPACT_ATOMS: atom_id res chain seq x y z
N GLY A 1 17.59 -2.26 11.53
CA GLY A 1 17.46 -2.06 10.07
C GLY A 1 16.71 -0.78 9.76
N LEU A 2 16.54 -0.45 8.48
CA LEU A 2 15.64 0.59 7.99
C LEU A 2 14.49 -0.11 7.25
N GLN A 3 13.24 0.15 7.63
CA GLN A 3 12.08 -0.40 6.93
C GLN A 3 11.66 0.53 5.80
N LEU A 4 11.94 0.11 4.56
CA LEU A 4 11.75 0.89 3.35
C LEU A 4 10.27 1.16 2.99
N LEU A 5 9.33 0.48 3.64
CA LEU A 5 7.89 0.71 3.48
C LEU A 5 7.30 1.59 4.59
N ASN A 6 8.13 2.11 5.50
CA ASN A 6 7.69 3.02 6.54
C ASN A 6 8.19 4.44 6.22
N PRO A 7 7.32 5.34 5.73
CA PRO A 7 7.70 6.68 5.30
C PRO A 7 8.30 7.50 6.46
N LYS A 8 7.74 7.38 7.67
CA LYS A 8 8.23 8.10 8.86
C LYS A 8 9.65 7.68 9.22
N MET A 9 9.92 6.37 9.19
CA MET A 9 11.25 5.85 9.52
C MET A 9 12.30 6.25 8.47
N ILE A 10 11.90 6.31 7.19
CA ILE A 10 12.75 6.81 6.10
C ILE A 10 13.12 8.27 6.35
N MET A 11 12.11 9.12 6.59
CA MET A 11 12.30 10.54 6.86
C MET A 11 13.23 10.78 8.05
N GLU A 12 13.01 10.10 9.16
CA GLU A 12 13.83 10.25 10.39
C GLU A 12 15.30 9.84 10.19
N LYS A 13 15.58 8.88 9.30
CA LYS A 13 16.95 8.37 9.12
C LYS A 13 17.72 8.99 7.97
N THR A 14 17.04 9.36 6.88
CA THR A 14 17.68 9.83 5.66
C THR A 14 17.48 11.33 5.43
N GLY A 15 16.42 11.91 5.98
CA GLY A 15 16.02 13.29 5.67
C GLY A 15 15.49 13.48 4.23
N ASP A 16 15.37 12.40 3.45
CA ASP A 16 14.94 12.43 2.06
C ASP A 16 13.43 12.12 1.96
N LYS A 17 12.67 13.10 1.47
CA LYS A 17 11.20 13.03 1.29
C LYS A 17 10.76 12.29 0.04
N ASP A 18 11.66 12.16 -0.93
CA ASP A 18 11.36 11.58 -2.24
C ASP A 18 11.59 10.07 -2.24
N LEU A 19 12.47 9.58 -1.34
CA LEU A 19 12.88 8.19 -1.28
C LEU A 19 11.70 7.22 -1.14
N PHE A 20 10.66 7.56 -0.35
CA PHE A 20 9.47 6.72 -0.23
C PHE A 20 8.70 6.61 -1.56
N ALA A 21 8.53 7.72 -2.27
CA ALA A 21 7.84 7.73 -3.57
C ALA A 21 8.60 6.89 -4.61
N ILE A 22 9.94 7.02 -4.64
CA ILE A 22 10.82 6.25 -5.53
C ILE A 22 10.70 4.75 -5.26
N ILE A 23 10.74 4.34 -3.99
CA ILE A 23 10.62 2.93 -3.60
C ILE A 23 9.25 2.39 -4.01
N MET A 24 8.17 3.13 -3.74
CA MET A 24 6.82 2.72 -4.13
C MET A 24 6.67 2.62 -5.65
N ALA A 25 7.20 3.56 -6.41
CA ALA A 25 7.20 3.52 -7.87
C ALA A 25 7.96 2.29 -8.40
N ALA A 26 9.11 1.96 -7.80
CA ALA A 26 9.88 0.77 -8.16
C ALA A 26 9.12 -0.53 -7.87
N VAL A 27 8.40 -0.61 -6.74
CA VAL A 27 7.56 -1.77 -6.39
C VAL A 27 6.41 -1.92 -7.38
N VAL A 28 5.65 -0.85 -7.64
CA VAL A 28 4.52 -0.87 -8.60
C VAL A 28 5.01 -1.28 -9.99
N ARG A 29 6.13 -0.70 -10.45
CA ARG A 29 6.74 -1.07 -11.74
C ARG A 29 7.22 -2.52 -11.76
N GLY A 30 7.72 -3.03 -10.65
CA GLY A 30 8.13 -4.43 -10.51
C GLY A 30 6.95 -5.38 -10.69
N VAL A 31 5.80 -5.09 -10.08
CA VAL A 31 4.58 -5.88 -10.23
C VAL A 31 4.02 -5.78 -11.65
N ASP A 32 3.94 -4.57 -12.20
CA ASP A 32 3.47 -4.32 -13.58
C ASP A 32 4.30 -5.08 -14.62
N LYS A 33 5.63 -5.04 -14.50
CA LYS A 33 6.54 -5.65 -15.48
C LYS A 33 6.69 -7.17 -15.32
N TYR A 34 6.60 -7.69 -14.10
CA TYR A 34 6.90 -9.10 -13.79
C TYR A 34 5.71 -9.86 -13.16
N GLY A 35 4.48 -9.37 -13.35
CA GLY A 35 3.27 -9.99 -12.82
C GLY A 35 3.13 -11.46 -13.21
N ASP A 36 3.40 -11.81 -14.47
CA ASP A 36 3.33 -13.20 -14.94
C ASP A 36 4.33 -14.11 -14.23
N LEU A 37 5.54 -13.62 -13.97
CA LEU A 37 6.56 -14.37 -13.24
C LEU A 37 6.13 -14.60 -11.78
N MET A 38 5.54 -13.58 -11.15
CA MET A 38 4.99 -13.70 -9.79
C MET A 38 3.83 -14.71 -9.75
N ARG A 39 2.95 -14.68 -10.75
CA ARG A 39 1.82 -15.61 -10.88
C ARG A 39 2.28 -17.05 -11.08
N LEU A 40 3.32 -17.26 -11.88
CA LEU A 40 3.96 -18.57 -12.08
C LEU A 40 4.55 -19.11 -10.78
N ALA A 41 5.23 -18.27 -10.00
CA ALA A 41 5.86 -18.68 -8.74
C ALA A 41 4.86 -19.20 -7.68
N ILE A 42 3.59 -18.82 -7.77
CA ILE A 42 2.51 -19.25 -6.86
C ILE A 42 1.51 -20.22 -7.51
N ALA A 43 1.78 -20.67 -8.75
CA ALA A 43 0.89 -21.55 -9.48
C ALA A 43 0.93 -22.97 -8.90
N SER A 44 -0.23 -23.46 -8.47
CA SER A 44 -0.42 -24.85 -8.04
C SER A 44 -1.85 -25.27 -8.32
N PRO A 45 -2.12 -26.56 -8.60
CA PRO A 45 -3.47 -27.01 -8.95
C PRO A 45 -4.55 -26.61 -7.95
N GLY A 46 -4.25 -26.69 -6.64
CA GLY A 46 -5.17 -26.29 -5.58
C GLY A 46 -5.36 -24.77 -5.47
N ASN A 47 -4.30 -23.98 -5.71
CA ASN A 47 -4.42 -22.52 -5.72
C ASN A 47 -5.22 -22.05 -6.94
N ASP A 48 -4.88 -22.57 -8.11
CA ASP A 48 -5.50 -22.20 -9.39
C ASP A 48 -6.99 -22.53 -9.43
N PHE A 49 -7.40 -23.64 -8.82
CA PHE A 49 -8.82 -24.00 -8.67
C PHE A 49 -9.62 -23.01 -7.82
N ARG A 50 -8.98 -22.36 -6.83
CA ARG A 50 -9.66 -21.45 -5.90
C ARG A 50 -9.67 -19.99 -6.38
N LEU A 51 -8.79 -19.58 -7.29
CA LEU A 51 -8.69 -18.19 -7.75
C LEU A 51 -10.02 -17.66 -8.29
N GLY A 52 -10.39 -16.45 -7.88
CA GLY A 52 -11.65 -15.81 -8.25
C GLY A 52 -12.90 -16.35 -7.55
N ALA A 53 -12.76 -17.26 -6.59
CA ALA A 53 -13.84 -17.76 -5.74
C ALA A 53 -13.52 -17.58 -4.25
N MET A 54 -14.55 -17.47 -3.41
CA MET A 54 -14.42 -17.48 -1.94
C MET A 54 -13.31 -16.56 -1.40
N GLU A 55 -13.36 -15.27 -1.75
CA GLU A 55 -12.39 -14.24 -1.35
C GLU A 55 -10.93 -14.47 -1.83
N ALA A 56 -10.71 -15.44 -2.71
CA ALA A 56 -9.43 -15.55 -3.40
C ALA A 56 -9.35 -14.50 -4.51
N PRO A 57 -8.18 -13.85 -4.68
CA PRO A 57 -7.99 -12.88 -5.75
C PRO A 57 -8.22 -13.56 -7.11
N PRO A 58 -8.66 -12.80 -8.13
CA PRO A 58 -8.76 -13.32 -9.49
C PRO A 58 -7.37 -13.72 -10.01
N ALA A 59 -7.33 -14.48 -11.11
CA ALA A 59 -6.06 -14.90 -11.73
C ALA A 59 -5.24 -13.77 -12.37
N VAL A 60 -5.58 -12.51 -12.11
CA VAL A 60 -4.92 -11.30 -12.62
C VAL A 60 -4.10 -10.68 -11.50
N MET A 61 -2.85 -10.32 -11.80
CA MET A 61 -2.00 -9.57 -10.87
C MET A 61 -2.32 -8.08 -10.98
N SER A 62 -2.63 -7.46 -9.84
CA SER A 62 -2.85 -6.02 -9.75
C SER A 62 -2.36 -5.49 -8.40
N THR A 63 -2.08 -4.19 -8.33
CA THR A 63 -1.67 -3.51 -7.10
C THR A 63 -2.76 -2.59 -6.62
N TYR A 64 -3.22 -2.80 -5.37
CA TYR A 64 -4.09 -1.86 -4.69
C TYR A 64 -3.28 -1.04 -3.68
N LEU A 65 -3.27 0.28 -3.85
CA LEU A 65 -2.53 1.22 -2.99
C LEU A 65 -3.45 2.00 -2.02
N GLY A 66 -4.76 1.97 -2.23
CA GLY A 66 -5.71 2.87 -1.57
C GLY A 66 -5.69 4.28 -2.15
N THR A 67 -6.71 5.09 -1.80
CA THR A 67 -6.91 6.43 -2.37
C THR A 67 -5.80 7.41 -1.98
N ALA A 68 -5.49 7.51 -0.68
CA ALA A 68 -4.51 8.48 -0.17
C ALA A 68 -3.11 8.31 -0.79
N LEU A 69 -2.63 7.07 -0.91
CA LEU A 69 -1.32 6.79 -1.49
C LEU A 69 -1.32 6.95 -3.02
N THR A 70 -2.42 6.57 -3.70
CA THR A 70 -2.57 6.79 -5.14
C THR A 70 -2.56 8.27 -5.48
N ASP A 71 -3.27 9.10 -4.71
CA ASP A 71 -3.31 10.55 -4.89
C ASP A 71 -1.93 11.18 -4.66
N PHE A 72 -1.23 10.74 -3.62
CA PHE A 72 0.15 11.19 -3.34
C PHE A 72 1.09 10.88 -4.51
N LEU A 73 1.10 9.63 -5.00
CA LEU A 73 1.98 9.23 -6.10
C LEU A 73 1.61 9.92 -7.42
N THR A 74 0.32 10.18 -7.65
CA THR A 74 -0.15 10.89 -8.86
C THR A 74 0.33 12.35 -8.85
N LYS A 75 0.20 13.05 -7.71
CA LYS A 75 0.73 14.41 -7.54
C LYS A 75 2.25 14.45 -7.66
N TYR A 76 2.92 13.47 -7.06
CA TYR A 76 4.37 13.34 -7.17
C TYR A 76 4.81 13.15 -8.64
N ALA A 77 4.13 12.28 -9.39
CA ALA A 77 4.39 12.07 -10.81
C ALA A 77 4.09 13.30 -11.67
N ALA A 78 3.13 14.14 -11.27
CA ALA A 78 2.82 15.41 -11.91
C ALA A 78 3.87 16.51 -11.63
N GLY A 79 4.85 16.26 -10.76
CA GLY A 79 5.88 17.23 -10.37
C GLY A 79 5.41 18.27 -9.37
N GLU A 80 4.28 18.03 -8.68
CA GLU A 80 3.83 18.91 -7.60
C GLU A 80 4.77 18.83 -6.40
N ALA A 81 5.01 19.96 -5.73
CA ALA A 81 5.79 19.99 -4.52
C ALA A 81 5.08 19.20 -3.41
N THR A 82 5.66 18.08 -3.00
CA THR A 82 5.16 17.27 -1.87
C THR A 82 6.11 17.38 -0.67
N GLU A 83 5.55 17.31 0.53
CA GLU A 83 6.30 17.32 1.80
C GLU A 83 6.60 15.88 2.30
N GLY A 84 6.60 14.91 1.38
CA GLY A 84 6.65 13.47 1.69
C GLY A 84 5.28 12.89 2.07
N TYR A 85 5.17 11.56 2.04
CA TYR A 85 3.92 10.87 2.37
C TYR A 85 3.73 10.75 3.88
N VAL A 86 2.63 11.31 4.39
CA VAL A 86 2.25 11.18 5.80
C VAL A 86 0.89 10.48 5.89
N PRO A 87 0.83 9.24 6.43
CA PRO A 87 -0.41 8.50 6.54
C PRO A 87 -1.37 9.18 7.52
N ALA A 88 -2.60 9.44 7.08
CA ALA A 88 -3.64 10.04 7.90
C ALA A 88 -4.15 9.04 8.96
N LYS A 89 -4.57 9.57 10.12
CA LYS A 89 -5.21 8.79 11.18
C LYS A 89 -6.64 9.26 11.39
N MET A 90 -7.52 8.31 11.68
CA MET A 90 -8.91 8.56 12.04
C MET A 90 -9.18 8.04 13.45
N GLU A 91 -10.03 8.71 14.20
CA GLU A 91 -10.53 8.16 15.46
C GLU A 91 -11.72 7.25 15.18
N LEU A 92 -11.64 6.01 15.63
CA LEU A 92 -12.75 5.06 15.54
C LEU A 92 -13.61 5.14 16.82
N PRO A 93 -14.83 5.67 16.75
CA PRO A 93 -15.76 5.62 17.87
C PRO A 93 -16.37 4.22 17.98
N PHE A 94 -16.26 3.59 19.15
CA PHE A 94 -16.85 2.27 19.41
C PHE A 94 -18.35 2.29 19.75
N GLY A 95 -18.97 3.47 19.80
CA GLY A 95 -20.40 3.63 20.09
C GLY A 95 -20.79 3.37 21.56
N VAL A 96 -19.84 3.03 22.43
CA VAL A 96 -20.05 2.83 23.87
C VAL A 96 -19.20 3.79 24.68
N ALA A 97 -19.80 4.44 25.69
CA ALA A 97 -19.12 5.45 26.50
C ALA A 97 -17.98 4.88 27.38
N SER A 98 -17.99 3.57 27.64
CA SER A 98 -16.98 2.89 28.47
C SER A 98 -15.65 2.64 27.75
N ILE A 99 -15.61 2.73 26.42
CA ILE A 99 -14.40 2.46 25.63
C ILE A 99 -13.93 3.75 24.97
N LYS A 100 -12.69 4.15 25.27
CA LYS A 100 -12.05 5.31 24.66
C LYS A 100 -11.88 5.10 23.15
N PRO A 101 -12.17 6.10 22.30
CA PRO A 101 -11.89 6.03 20.87
C PRO A 101 -10.42 5.68 20.60
N MET A 102 -10.19 4.89 19.57
CA MET A 102 -8.85 4.46 19.16
C MET A 102 -8.44 5.16 17.87
N ALA A 103 -7.20 5.66 17.83
CA ALA A 103 -6.63 6.19 16.60
C ALA A 103 -6.21 5.03 15.67
N ILE A 104 -6.90 4.89 14.55
CA ILE A 104 -6.63 3.92 13.50
C ILE A 104 -6.06 4.61 12.25
N PRO A 105 -5.33 3.89 11.38
CA PRO A 105 -5.02 4.40 10.05
C PRO A 105 -6.31 4.73 9.30
N ALA A 106 -6.36 5.89 8.65
CA ALA A 106 -7.52 6.33 7.86
C ALA A 106 -7.57 5.69 6.46
N GLU A 107 -6.56 4.89 6.12
CA GLU A 107 -6.38 4.33 4.79
C GLU A 107 -7.27 3.11 4.58
N ASP A 108 -7.84 3.01 3.38
CA ASP A 108 -8.60 1.84 2.99
C ASP A 108 -7.66 0.62 2.84
N ARG A 109 -8.02 -0.46 3.53
CA ARG A 109 -7.29 -1.73 3.56
C ARG A 109 -8.16 -2.90 3.07
N ASN A 110 -9.01 -2.62 2.08
CA ASN A 110 -9.84 -3.63 1.44
C ASN A 110 -9.01 -4.79 0.84
N ARG A 111 -9.67 -5.96 0.81
CA ARG A 111 -9.14 -7.24 0.34
C ARG A 111 -9.49 -7.47 -1.12
#